data_AF-A0AA91GKA6-F1
#
_entry.id   AF-A0AA91GKA6-F1
#
_cell.length_a   1.000
_cell.length_b   1.000
_cell.length_c   1.000
_cell.angle_alpha   90.00
_cell.angle_beta   90.00
_cell.angle_gamma   90.00
#
_symmetry.space_group_name_H-M   'P 1'
#
loop_
_entity.id
_entity.type
_entity.pdbx_description
1 polymer ?
#
loop_
_entity_poly.entity_id
_entity_poly.type
_entity_poly.pdbx_seq_one_letter_code
_entity_poly.pdbx_strand_id
1 'polypeptide(L)' 'MLQTIQGTYKNGKIELAETPQGITESAVFVTFLETKPTTWPEMIMEYQGVKESIIFESYRDELLPPNEIEL' A
#
# COMPACT_ATOMS: atom_id res chain seq x y z
N MET A 1 -23.71 28.13 -4.23
CA MET A 1 -22.89 27.41 -3.23
C MET A 1 -22.71 26.00 -3.75
N LEU A 2 -21.51 25.42 -3.72
CA LEU A 2 -21.30 24.03 -4.13
C LEU A 2 -21.84 23.11 -3.02
N GLN A 3 -22.68 22.15 -3.39
CA GLN A 3 -23.16 21.11 -2.48
C GLN A 3 -22.53 19.78 -2.91
N THR A 4 -22.05 19.00 -1.94
CA THR A 4 -21.48 17.67 -2.18
C THR A 4 -22.35 16.65 -1.49
N ILE A 5 -22.90 15.70 -2.26
CA ILE A 5 -23.72 14.61 -1.76
C ILE A 5 -23.05 13.30 -2.15
N GLN A 6 -22.93 12.39 -1.19
CA GLN A 6 -22.43 11.05 -1.46
C GLN A 6 -23.47 10.25 -2.26
N GLY A 7 -23.01 9.44 -3.20
CA GLY A 7 -23.87 8.53 -3.96
C GLY A 7 -23.15 7.24 -4.32
N THR A 8 -23.91 6.25 -4.72
CA THR A 8 -23.40 4.96 -5.22
C THR A 8 -23.61 4.88 -6.73
N TYR A 9 -22.54 4.61 -7.47
CA TYR A 9 -22.63 4.31 -8.90
C TYR A 9 -22.91 2.83 -9.14
N LYS A 10 -23.91 2.52 -9.97
CA LYS A 10 -24.24 1.17 -10.41
C LYS A 10 -24.84 1.19 -11.82
N ASN A 11 -24.18 0.51 -12.76
CA ASN A 11 -24.66 0.31 -14.14
C ASN A 11 -25.09 1.61 -14.85
N GLY A 12 -24.26 2.66 -14.80
CA GLY A 12 -24.56 3.93 -15.45
C GLY A 12 -25.53 4.84 -14.68
N LYS A 13 -25.99 4.44 -13.50
CA LYS A 13 -26.85 5.24 -12.63
C LYS A 13 -26.15 5.59 -11.33
N ILE A 14 -26.44 6.78 -10.80
CA ILE A 14 -25.99 7.23 -9.48
C ILE A 14 -27.20 7.35 -8.57
N GLU A 15 -27.20 6.59 -7.49
CA GLU A 15 -28.19 6.70 -6.41
C GLU A 15 -27.59 7.60 -5.32
N LEU A 16 -28.17 8.79 -5.13
CA LEU A 16 -27.74 9.73 -4.10
C LEU A 16 -28.20 9.23 -2.72
N ALA A 17 -27.35 9.40 -1.70
CA ALA A 17 -27.69 9.04 -0.32
C ALA A 17 -28.78 9.95 0.27
N GLU A 18 -28.91 11.17 -0.26
CA GLU A 18 -29.92 12.14 0.13
C GLU A 18 -30.37 12.99 -1.05
N THR A 19 -31.58 13.52 -0.97
CA THR A 19 -32.12 14.44 -1.97
C THR A 19 -31.60 15.85 -1.70
N PRO A 20 -30.90 16.51 -2.65
CA PRO A 20 -30.48 17.89 -2.47
C PRO A 20 -31.69 18.81 -2.27
N GLN A 21 -31.68 19.60 -1.20
CA GLN A 21 -32.75 20.56 -0.94
C GLN A 21 -32.70 21.72 -1.93
N GLY A 22 -33.84 22.03 -2.55
CA GLY A 22 -33.98 23.18 -3.45
C GLY A 22 -33.33 23.02 -4.82
N ILE A 23 -32.91 21.80 -5.20
CA ILE A 23 -32.36 21.51 -6.53
C ILE A 23 -33.32 20.56 -7.25
N THR A 24 -33.96 21.04 -8.30
CA THR A 24 -34.84 20.23 -9.16
C THR A 24 -34.07 19.65 -10.35
N GLU A 25 -33.13 20.42 -10.91
CA GLU A 25 -32.25 20.03 -12.02
C GLU A 25 -30.93 20.82 -11.92
N SER A 26 -29.81 20.18 -12.20
CA SER A 26 -28.49 20.82 -12.29
C SER A 26 -27.50 19.94 -13.06
N ALA A 27 -26.53 20.55 -13.74
CA ALA A 27 -25.37 19.82 -14.26
C ALA A 27 -24.50 19.29 -13.11
N VAL A 28 -23.93 18.10 -13.28
CA VAL A 28 -23.07 17.45 -12.29
C VAL A 28 -21.82 16.87 -12.97
N PHE A 29 -20.70 16.87 -12.24
CA PHE A 29 -19.48 16.15 -12.61
C PHE A 29 -19.31 14.96 -11.68
N VAL A 30 -18.93 13.82 -12.25
CA VAL A 30 -18.75 12.57 -11.50
C VAL A 30 -17.26 12.21 -11.52
N THR A 31 -16.68 12.03 -10.34
CA THR A 31 -15.31 11.54 -10.19
C THR A 31 -15.35 10.20 -9.47
N PHE A 32 -14.71 9.18 -10.05
CA PHE A 32 -14.62 7.86 -9.44
C PHE A 32 -13.39 7.80 -8.55
N LEU A 33 -13.57 7.32 -7.33
CA LEU A 33 -12.46 7.05 -6.44
C LEU A 33 -11.77 5.76 -6.90
N GLU A 34 -10.44 5.80 -7.00
CA GLU A 34 -9.66 4.58 -7.25
C GLU A 34 -9.88 3.60 -6.09
N THR A 35 -10.30 2.38 -6.43
CA THR A 35 -10.26 1.29 -5.48
C THR A 35 -8.81 0.97 -5.21
N LYS A 36 -8.38 1.04 -3.95
CA LYS A 36 -7.06 0.51 -3.58
C LYS A 36 -6.99 -0.94 -4.06
N PRO A 37 -5.94 -1.34 -4.80
CA PRO A 37 -5.80 -2.72 -5.20
C PRO A 37 -5.77 -3.58 -3.94
N THR A 38 -6.60 -4.62 -3.91
CA THR A 38 -6.63 -5.59 -2.81
C THR A 38 -5.47 -6.57 -2.88
N THR A 39 -4.75 -6.60 -4.00
CA THR A 39 -3.58 -7.44 -4.24
C THR A 39 -2.36 -6.58 -4.50
N TRP A 40 -1.22 -7.00 -3.95
CA TRP A 40 0.06 -6.38 -4.29
C TRP A 40 0.39 -6.64 -5.77
N PRO A 41 0.95 -5.66 -6.49
CA PRO A 41 1.51 -5.89 -7.82
C PRO A 41 2.50 -7.06 -7.83
N GLU A 42 2.48 -7.87 -8.90
CA GLU A 42 3.35 -9.04 -9.05
C GLU A 42 4.83 -8.68 -8.90
N MET A 43 5.24 -7.50 -9.37
CA MET A 43 6.59 -6.95 -9.21
C MET A 43 7.06 -6.88 -7.75
N ILE A 44 6.16 -6.67 -6.79
CA ILE A 44 6.49 -6.66 -5.36
C ILE A 44 6.58 -8.09 -4.80
N MET A 45 5.83 -9.02 -5.38
CA MET A 45 5.83 -10.43 -5.01
C MET A 45 7.03 -11.19 -5.58
N GLU A 46 7.69 -10.66 -6.61
CA GLU A 46 8.87 -11.25 -7.22
C GLU A 46 10.14 -10.97 -6.39
N TYR A 47 10.70 -12.03 -5.80
CA TYR A 47 12.02 -11.98 -5.19
C TYR A 47 13.11 -11.97 -6.28
N GLN A 48 13.77 -10.82 -6.46
CA GLN A 48 14.99 -10.69 -7.27
C GLN A 48 16.25 -10.58 -6.39
N GLY A 49 16.46 -11.53 -5.49
CA GLY A 49 17.72 -11.60 -4.74
C GLY A 49 18.75 -12.46 -5.44
N VAL A 50 20.01 -12.04 -5.40
CA VAL A 50 21.15 -12.88 -5.75
C VAL A 50 21.43 -13.82 -4.56
N LYS A 51 21.65 -15.10 -4.83
CA LYS A 51 22.09 -16.11 -3.84
C LYS A 51 23.55 -15.88 -3.42
N GLU A 52 23.95 -14.64 -3.18
CA GLU A 52 25.20 -14.37 -2.47
C GLU A 52 24.89 -14.45 -0.98
N SER A 53 24.88 -15.69 -0.48
CA SER A 53 25.10 -15.90 0.95
C SER A 53 26.46 -15.31 1.27
N ILE A 54 26.48 -14.24 2.06
CA ILE A 54 27.70 -13.84 2.77
C ILE A 54 28.11 -15.08 3.54
N ILE A 55 29.24 -15.71 3.17
CA ILE A 55 29.83 -16.74 4.00
C ILE A 55 30.27 -15.98 5.23
N PHE A 56 29.55 -16.16 6.34
CA PHE A 56 29.96 -15.60 7.61
C PHE A 56 31.20 -16.38 8.04
N GLU A 57 32.38 -15.89 7.68
CA GLU A 57 33.64 -16.44 8.17
C GLU A 57 33.72 -16.13 9.66
N SER A 58 33.16 -17.02 10.48
CA SER A 58 33.17 -16.95 11.94
C SER A 58 34.57 -17.15 12.55
N TYR A 59 35.62 -17.05 11.75
CA TYR A 59 37.02 -17.33 12.09
C TYR A 59 37.86 -16.05 12.17
N ARG A 60 37.25 -14.91 12.52
CA ARG A 60 38.03 -13.76 12.94
C ARG A 60 38.64 -14.09 14.29
N ASP A 61 39.88 -14.60 14.28
CA ASP A 61 40.68 -14.88 15.49
C ASP A 61 40.75 -13.64 16.42
N GLU A 62 40.57 -12.45 15.87
CA GLU A 62 40.44 -11.16 16.57
C GLU A 62 39.27 -11.09 17.58
N LEU A 63 38.26 -11.96 17.45
CA LEU A 63 37.11 -12.05 18.36
C LEU A 63 37.27 -13.17 19.40
N LEU A 64 38.33 -13.96 19.32
CA LEU A 64 38.61 -14.96 20.34
C LEU A 64 39.08 -14.24 21.61
N PRO A 65 38.57 -14.62 22.80
CA PRO A 65 39.09 -14.08 24.04
C PRO A 65 40.60 -14.37 24.14
N PRO A 66 41.40 -13.47 24.72
CA PRO A 66 42.82 -13.72 24.92
C PRO A 66 43.00 -15.02 25.71
N ASN A 67 43.98 -15.84 25.34
CA ASN A 67 44.31 -17.03 26.12
C ASN A 67 44.67 -16.60 27.55
N GLU A 68 44.00 -17.21 28.52
CA GLU A 68 44.33 -17.00 29.93
C GLU A 68 45.77 -17.45 30.16
N ILE A 69 46.60 -16.56 30.72
CA ILE A 69 47.96 -16.91 31.12
C ILE A 69 47.82 -17.75 32.40
N GLU A 70 48.12 -19.04 32.31
CA GLU A 70 48.26 -19.88 33.50
C GLU A 70 49.45 -19.35 34.33
N LEU A 71 49.16 -18.93 35.57
CA LEU A 71 50.13 -18.46 36.57
C LEU A 71 50.78 -19.62 37.33
#